data_AF-A0A6P0WXR4-F1
#
_entry.id   AF-A0A6P0WXR4-F1
#
_cell.length_a   1.000
_cell.length_b   1.000
_cell.length_c   1.000
_cell.angle_alpha   90.00
_cell.angle_beta   90.00
_cell.angle_gamma   90.00
#
_symmetry.space_group_name_H-M   'P 1'
#
loop_
_entity.id
_entity.type
_entity.pdbx_description
1 polymer ?
#
loop_
_entity_poly.entity_id
_entity_poly.type
_entity_poly.pdbx_seq_one_letter_code
_entity_poly.pdbx_strand_id
1 'polypeptide(L)'
;MTATSPALPTKYDATTTEAKWQQSWEEHQVFTADPNHGGTPYSVVIPPPNVTGRLHMGHAFEAALIDTLVRYHRMKGCNTLW
;
A
#
# COMPACT_ATOMS: atom_id res chain seq x y z
N MET A 1 5.97 29.04 -22.46
CA MET A 1 4.70 28.84 -21.74
C MET A 1 5.04 28.19 -20.41
N THR A 2 5.03 28.95 -19.32
CA THR A 2 5.29 28.44 -17.97
C THR A 2 4.00 27.80 -17.44
N ALA A 3 4.01 26.50 -17.19
CA ALA A 3 2.88 25.80 -16.60
C ALA A 3 2.66 26.33 -15.17
N THR A 4 1.48 26.89 -14.91
CA THR A 4 1.07 27.34 -13.58
C THR A 4 0.91 26.10 -12.70
N SER A 5 1.76 25.93 -11.68
CA SER A 5 1.58 24.85 -10.71
C SER A 5 0.24 25.02 -10.00
N PRO A 6 -0.61 23.98 -9.94
CA PRO A 6 -1.88 24.07 -9.24
C PRO A 6 -1.63 24.36 -7.75
N ALA A 7 -2.35 25.34 -7.21
CA ALA A 7 -2.28 25.67 -5.79
C ALA A 7 -2.85 24.51 -4.95
N LEU A 8 -2.06 24.02 -3.99
CA LEU A 8 -2.50 22.98 -3.07
C LEU A 8 -3.52 23.56 -2.06
N PRO A 9 -4.56 22.81 -1.68
CA PRO A 9 -5.48 23.22 -0.62
C PRO A 9 -4.73 23.45 0.71
N THR A 10 -5.19 24.41 1.50
CA THR A 10 -4.64 24.67 2.84
C THR A 10 -5.04 23.63 3.89
N LYS A 11 -6.01 22.76 3.57
CA LYS A 11 -6.49 21.67 4.41
C LYS A 11 -6.45 20.35 3.65
N TYR A 12 -5.98 19.30 4.34
CA TYR A 12 -6.00 17.94 3.81
C TYR A 12 -7.41 17.33 3.91
N ASP A 13 -7.89 16.75 2.82
CA ASP A 13 -9.11 15.94 2.77
C ASP A 13 -8.72 14.46 2.65
N ALA A 14 -8.76 13.75 3.78
CA ALA A 14 -8.39 12.35 3.84
C ALA A 14 -9.34 11.47 3.00
N THR A 15 -10.64 11.70 3.10
CA THR A 15 -11.67 10.88 2.44
C THR A 15 -11.47 10.87 0.93
N THR A 16 -11.32 12.05 0.32
CA THR A 16 -11.13 12.16 -1.13
C THR A 16 -9.75 11.66 -1.56
N THR A 17 -8.72 11.92 -0.76
CA THR A 17 -7.35 11.51 -1.11
C THR A 17 -7.17 9.99 -1.05
N GLU A 18 -7.66 9.36 0.01
CA GLU A 18 -7.55 7.91 0.21
C GLU A 18 -8.32 7.15 -0.87
N ALA A 19 -9.57 7.55 -1.17
CA ALA A 19 -10.37 6.93 -2.21
C ALA A 19 -9.69 6.99 -3.58
N LYS A 20 -9.13 8.17 -3.94
CA LYS A 20 -8.39 8.36 -5.19
C LYS A 20 -7.21 7.40 -5.32
N TRP A 21 -6.40 7.26 -4.27
CA TRP A 21 -5.20 6.43 -4.32
C TRP A 21 -5.51 4.94 -4.28
N GLN A 22 -6.50 4.52 -3.48
CA GLN A 22 -6.97 3.14 -3.46
C GLN A 22 -7.41 2.71 -4.88
N GLN A 23 -8.26 3.50 -5.52
CA GLN A 23 -8.69 3.26 -6.90
C GLN A 23 -7.49 3.20 -7.87
N SER A 24 -6.59 4.18 -7.80
CA SER A 24 -5.42 4.20 -8.68
C SER A 24 -4.53 2.97 -8.49
N TRP A 25 -4.29 2.52 -7.26
CA TRP A 25 -3.47 1.34 -7.00
C TRP A 25 -4.11 0.05 -7.48
N GLU A 26 -5.43 -0.07 -7.37
CA GLU A 26 -6.20 -1.20 -7.90
C GLU A 26 -6.14 -1.25 -9.43
N GLU A 27 -6.42 -0.14 -10.11
CA GLU A 27 -6.39 -0.04 -11.57
C GLU A 27 -5.01 -0.39 -12.14
N HIS A 28 -3.94 0.00 -11.44
CA HIS A 28 -2.56 -0.25 -11.88
C HIS A 28 -1.94 -1.52 -11.29
N GLN A 29 -2.72 -2.31 -10.53
CA GLN A 29 -2.25 -3.57 -9.94
C GLN A 29 -0.95 -3.40 -9.13
N VAL A 30 -0.82 -2.27 -8.41
CA VAL A 30 0.45 -1.84 -7.77
C VAL A 30 0.97 -2.85 -6.73
N PHE A 31 0.06 -3.58 -6.10
CA PHE A 31 0.41 -4.57 -5.07
C PHE A 31 0.44 -6.01 -5.58
N THR A 32 0.15 -6.24 -6.86
CA THR A 32 0.16 -7.58 -7.44
C THR A 32 1.60 -8.11 -7.50
N ALA A 33 1.82 -9.27 -6.91
CA ALA A 33 3.12 -9.94 -6.95
C ALA A 33 3.34 -10.57 -8.34
N ASP A 34 4.54 -10.38 -8.90
CA ASP A 34 4.98 -11.00 -10.14
C ASP A 34 6.19 -11.90 -9.86
N PRO A 35 6.07 -13.23 -9.96
CA PRO A 35 7.16 -14.16 -9.70
C PRO A 35 8.31 -14.03 -10.72
N ASN A 36 8.06 -13.40 -11.87
CA ASN A 36 9.06 -13.15 -12.89
C ASN A 36 9.76 -11.79 -12.72
N HIS A 37 9.30 -10.95 -11.78
CA HIS A 37 9.93 -9.68 -11.49
C HIS A 37 11.31 -9.90 -10.85
N GLY A 38 12.31 -9.17 -11.35
CA GLY A 38 13.67 -9.22 -10.82
C GLY A 38 13.77 -8.66 -9.39
N GLY A 39 14.95 -8.80 -8.79
CA GLY A 39 15.21 -8.33 -7.43
C GLY A 39 15.17 -9.45 -6.39
N THR A 40 15.68 -9.17 -5.19
CA THR A 40 15.69 -10.14 -4.09
C THR A 40 14.27 -10.38 -3.57
N PRO A 41 13.79 -11.63 -3.46
CA PRO A 41 12.48 -11.93 -2.89
C PRO A 41 12.37 -11.44 -1.44
N TYR A 42 11.24 -10.82 -1.10
CA TYR A 42 10.89 -10.42 0.26
C TYR A 42 9.41 -10.73 0.50
N SER A 43 9.12 -11.68 1.38
CA SER A 43 7.75 -12.10 1.65
C SER A 43 7.46 -12.04 3.14
N VAL A 44 6.30 -11.50 3.49
CA VAL A 44 5.73 -11.59 4.83
C VAL A 44 4.47 -12.43 4.71
N VAL A 45 4.31 -13.43 5.58
CA VAL A 45 3.12 -14.28 5.61
C VAL A 45 2.46 -14.15 6.97
N ILE A 46 1.16 -13.87 6.98
CA ILE A 46 0.34 -14.07 8.18
C ILE A 46 -0.44 -15.38 8.03
N PRO A 47 -0.65 -16.11 9.13
CA PRO A 47 -1.60 -17.21 9.13
C PRO A 47 -2.97 -16.74 8.61
N PRO A 48 -3.72 -17.59 7.88
CA PRO A 48 -5.06 -17.23 7.44
C PRO A 48 -5.91 -16.71 8.60
N PRO A 49 -6.61 -15.58 8.45
CA PRO A 49 -7.34 -14.98 9.55
C PRO A 49 -8.51 -15.88 9.97
N ASN A 50 -8.66 -16.09 11.28
CA ASN A 50 -9.87 -16.70 11.82
C ASN A 50 -10.97 -15.62 11.84
N VAL A 51 -11.93 -15.71 10.92
CA VAL A 51 -13.03 -14.74 10.82
C VAL A 51 -14.08 -15.02 11.90
N THR A 52 -13.88 -14.50 13.10
CA THR A 52 -14.78 -14.70 14.25
C THR A 52 -15.39 -13.40 14.79
N GLY A 53 -15.15 -12.25 14.15
CA GLY A 53 -15.63 -10.96 14.63
C GLY A 53 -15.35 -9.76 13.70
N ARG A 54 -15.36 -8.55 14.26
CA ARG A 54 -15.09 -7.28 13.56
C ARG A 54 -13.62 -6.89 13.70
N LEU A 55 -13.11 -6.11 12.75
CA LEU A 55 -11.76 -5.55 12.85
C LEU A 55 -11.67 -4.54 14.00
N HIS A 56 -10.61 -4.62 14.79
CA HIS A 56 -10.23 -3.65 15.83
C HIS A 56 -8.82 -3.09 15.58
N MET A 57 -8.42 -2.11 16.39
CA MET A 57 -7.12 -1.41 16.26
C MET A 57 -5.90 -2.35 16.25
N GLY A 58 -5.96 -3.51 16.91
CA GLY A 58 -4.92 -4.53 16.82
C GLY A 58 -4.65 -5.02 15.39
N HIS A 59 -5.69 -5.30 14.59
CA HIS A 59 -5.52 -5.69 13.18
C HIS A 59 -4.96 -4.53 12.35
N ALA A 60 -5.42 -3.30 12.61
CA ALA A 60 -4.92 -2.12 11.91
C ALA A 60 -3.42 -1.90 12.19
N PHE A 61 -2.99 -2.12 13.43
CA PHE A 61 -1.58 -2.00 13.83
C PHE A 61 -0.70 -3.05 13.14
N GLU A 62 -1.10 -4.32 13.20
CA GLU A 62 -0.38 -5.41 12.55
C GLU A 62 -0.26 -5.19 11.03
N ALA A 63 -1.38 -4.91 10.36
CA ALA A 63 -1.42 -4.67 8.92
C ALA A 63 -0.57 -3.45 8.52
N ALA A 64 -0.62 -2.34 9.28
CA ALA A 64 0.16 -1.14 8.99
C ALA A 64 1.67 -1.37 9.14
N LEU A 65 2.09 -2.16 10.14
CA LEU A 65 3.50 -2.52 10.32
C LEU A 65 4.01 -3.33 9.12
N ILE A 66 3.25 -4.35 8.71
CA ILE A 66 3.64 -5.22 7.59
C ILE A 66 3.65 -4.44 6.27
N ASP A 67 2.61 -3.64 5.99
CA ASP A 67 2.52 -2.81 4.79
C ASP A 67 3.68 -1.81 4.70
N THR A 68 4.09 -1.23 5.84
CA THR A 68 5.27 -0.34 5.90
C THR A 68 6.55 -1.03 5.46
N LEU A 69 6.81 -2.24 5.97
CA LEU A 69 7.99 -3.03 5.61
C LEU A 69 7.96 -3.42 4.12
N VAL A 70 6.81 -3.88 3.64
CA VAL A 70 6.60 -4.29 2.24
C VAL A 70 6.85 -3.12 1.29
N ARG A 71 6.29 -1.93 1.57
CA ARG A 71 6.52 -0.73 0.75
C ARG A 71 7.98 -0.31 0.77
N TYR A 72 8.63 -0.32 1.94
CA TYR A 72 10.05 -0.01 2.07
C TYR A 72 10.92 -0.95 1.22
N HIS A 73 10.69 -2.27 1.30
CA HIS A 73 11.44 -3.26 0.53
C HIS A 73 11.15 -3.16 -0.98
N ARG A 74 9.91 -2.89 -1.39
CA ARG A 74 9.56 -2.63 -2.79
C ARG A 74 10.32 -1.41 -3.33
N MET A 75 10.40 -0.33 -2.54
CA MET A 75 11.18 0.86 -2.91
C MET A 75 12.70 0.61 -3.00
N LYS A 76 13.21 -0.41 -2.31
CA LYS A 76 14.61 -0.86 -2.44
C LYS A 76 14.86 -1.78 -3.64
N GLY A 77 13.83 -2.10 -4.43
CA GLY A 77 13.93 -3.00 -5.57
C GLY A 77 13.83 -4.48 -5.22
N CYS A 78 13.34 -4.82 -4.02
CA CYS A 78 12.98 -6.21 -3.71
C CYS A 78 11.69 -6.62 -4.43
N ASN A 79 11.59 -7.89 -4.81
CA ASN A 79 10.34 -8.48 -5.29
C ASN A 79 9.50 -8.87 -4.07
N THR A 80 8.46 -8.08 -3.78
CA THR A 80 7.70 -8.20 -2.53
C THR A 80 6.38 -8.94 -2.68
N LEU A 81 6.07 -9.83 -1.73
CA LEU A 81 4.77 -10.49 -1.58
C LEU A 81 4.23 -10.28 -0.17
N TRP A 82 2.98 -9.83 -0.08
CA TRP A 82 2.20 -9.66 1.15
C TRP A 82 0.73 -9.87 0.84
#